data_AF-A0A7Y3EUH6-F1
#
_entry.id   AF-A0A7Y3EUH6-F1
#
_cell.length_a   1.000
_cell.length_b   1.000
_cell.length_c   1.000
_cell.angle_alpha   90.00
_cell.angle_beta   90.00
_cell.angle_gamma   90.00
#
_symmetry.space_group_name_H-M   'P 1'
#
loop_
_entity.id
_entity.type
_entity.pdbx_description
1 polymer ?
#
loop_
_entity_poly.entity_id
_entity_poly.type
_entity_poly.pdbx_seq_one_letter_code
_entity_poly.pdbx_strand_id
1 'polypeptide(L)'
;AAISPQRTAEHIDTILRAELGLLVIQQPVISAEHLSSGASEPLNLKTFIRQLETPVIVGDCASYSAALHLMRTGAAGVLVGVGTGRSSTVRRVLGIGGPQATALADARAARMRHLDETGVYTHLIADGSMATGGDIAKAIVCGADAVMLGSPLAAAEDAPGQGWHWGVQSVHPTIPQGGRVAVTPRGTMAEIIHGPSHAEDGSLNLAGALRQSMAMCGYTDLKSFQKAEILVNSR
;
A
#
# COMPACT_ATOMS: atom_id res chain seq x y z
N ALA A 1 -12.14 -1.49 7.51
CA ALA A 1 -11.44 -0.74 8.59
C ALA A 1 -9.93 -1.02 8.52
N ALA A 2 -9.07 -0.13 9.01
CA ALA A 2 -7.61 -0.32 9.07
C ALA A 2 -7.13 -0.40 10.52
N ILE A 3 -6.31 -1.41 10.84
CA ILE A 3 -5.89 -1.69 12.22
C ILE A 3 -4.51 -2.35 12.26
N SER A 4 -3.75 -2.15 13.35
CA SER A 4 -2.49 -2.85 13.55
C SER A 4 -2.71 -4.27 14.08
N PRO A 5 -1.84 -5.26 13.79
CA PRO A 5 -1.90 -6.62 14.32
C PRO A 5 -2.15 -6.72 15.83
N GLN A 6 -1.47 -5.90 16.65
CA GLN A 6 -1.63 -5.93 18.11
C GLN A 6 -3.07 -5.53 18.50
N ARG A 7 -3.59 -4.47 17.87
CA ARG A 7 -4.96 -4.00 18.11
C ARG A 7 -6.01 -4.92 17.49
N THR A 8 -5.69 -5.65 16.43
CA THR A 8 -6.57 -6.66 15.83
C THR A 8 -6.92 -7.73 16.86
N ALA A 9 -5.93 -8.21 17.63
CA ALA A 9 -6.17 -9.17 18.69
C ALA A 9 -7.03 -8.58 19.82
N GLU A 10 -6.78 -7.34 20.22
CA GLU A 10 -7.53 -6.65 21.28
C GLU A 10 -8.99 -6.34 20.92
N HIS A 11 -9.30 -6.18 19.62
CA HIS A 11 -10.61 -5.73 19.14
C HIS A 11 -11.34 -6.75 18.26
N ILE A 12 -10.96 -8.03 18.32
CA ILE A 12 -11.51 -9.09 17.47
C ILE A 12 -13.04 -9.15 17.50
N ASP A 13 -13.65 -9.12 18.68
CA ASP A 13 -15.11 -9.18 18.84
C ASP A 13 -15.82 -8.00 18.18
N THR A 14 -15.24 -6.80 18.32
CA THR A 14 -15.78 -5.58 17.69
C THR A 14 -15.67 -5.65 16.19
N ILE A 15 -14.54 -6.15 15.66
CA ILE A 15 -14.30 -6.31 14.22
C ILE A 15 -15.32 -7.28 13.62
N LEU A 16 -15.56 -8.41 14.27
CA LEU A 16 -16.51 -9.43 13.82
C LEU A 16 -17.96 -8.90 13.83
N ARG A 17 -18.34 -8.11 14.84
CA ARG A 17 -19.69 -7.51 14.93
C ARG A 17 -19.92 -6.35 13.97
N ALA A 18 -18.86 -5.72 13.47
CA ALA A 18 -18.97 -4.52 12.64
C ALA A 18 -19.34 -4.80 11.17
N GLU A 19 -19.58 -6.07 10.79
CA GLU A 19 -19.98 -6.49 9.44
C GLU A 19 -19.15 -5.83 8.33
N LEU A 20 -17.83 -5.80 8.52
CA LEU A 20 -16.93 -5.10 7.60
C LEU A 20 -16.93 -5.77 6.23
N GLY A 21 -17.06 -4.98 5.16
CA GLY A 21 -16.87 -5.47 3.79
C GLY A 21 -15.39 -5.76 3.44
N LEU A 22 -14.45 -5.19 4.19
CA LEU A 22 -13.00 -5.37 4.00
C LEU A 22 -12.25 -5.00 5.29
N LEU A 23 -11.29 -5.84 5.67
CA LEU A 23 -10.37 -5.57 6.77
C LEU A 23 -8.95 -5.32 6.23
N VAL A 24 -8.32 -4.25 6.68
CA VAL A 24 -6.92 -3.93 6.37
C VAL A 24 -6.11 -4.05 7.66
N ILE A 25 -5.19 -5.01 7.70
CA ILE A 25 -4.23 -5.17 8.79
C ILE A 25 -2.91 -4.56 8.34
N GLN A 26 -2.55 -3.41 8.90
CA GLN A 26 -1.41 -2.62 8.43
C GLN A 26 -0.46 -2.22 9.56
N GLN A 27 0.84 -2.39 9.31
CA GLN A 27 1.95 -1.85 10.10
C GLN A 27 3.15 -1.46 9.21
N PRO A 28 4.08 -0.60 9.71
CA PRO A 28 5.27 -0.18 8.96
C PRO A 28 6.06 -1.29 8.30
N VAL A 29 6.20 -2.41 9.01
CA VAL A 29 6.78 -3.65 8.53
C VAL A 29 6.00 -4.76 9.18
N ILE A 30 5.42 -5.64 8.37
CA ILE A 30 4.79 -6.85 8.88
C ILE A 30 5.56 -8.08 8.39
N SER A 31 5.87 -8.98 9.31
CA SER A 31 6.27 -10.35 8.99
C SER A 31 5.08 -11.27 9.26
N ALA A 32 4.93 -12.31 8.45
CA ALA A 32 3.87 -13.31 8.68
C ALA A 32 4.04 -14.04 10.02
N GLU A 33 5.29 -14.17 10.48
CA GLU A 33 5.66 -14.69 11.79
C GLU A 33 6.37 -13.58 12.55
N HIS A 34 5.77 -13.10 13.63
CA HIS A 34 6.42 -12.17 14.55
C HIS A 34 7.05 -12.98 15.68
N LEU A 35 8.37 -13.01 15.75
CA LEU A 35 9.10 -13.66 16.84
C LEU A 35 9.26 -12.64 17.98
N SER A 36 8.33 -12.63 18.94
CA SER A 36 8.52 -11.88 20.18
C SER A 36 8.80 -12.83 21.35
N SER A 37 9.87 -12.56 22.10
CA SER A 37 10.13 -13.13 23.42
C SER A 37 9.42 -12.39 24.56
N GLY A 38 8.47 -11.50 24.22
CA GLY A 38 7.72 -10.65 25.16
C GLY A 38 6.46 -11.29 25.74
N ALA A 39 5.71 -10.51 26.53
CA ALA A 39 4.63 -10.96 27.41
C ALA A 39 3.29 -11.34 26.73
N SER A 40 3.12 -11.14 25.41
CA SER A 40 1.91 -11.52 24.68
C SER A 40 2.24 -12.43 23.50
N GLU A 41 1.38 -13.43 23.27
CA GLU A 41 1.52 -14.34 22.14
C GLU A 41 1.27 -13.56 20.83
N PRO A 42 2.18 -13.64 19.84
CA PRO A 42 2.01 -12.94 18.57
C PRO A 42 0.77 -13.44 17.83
N LEU A 43 0.00 -12.52 17.24
CA LEU A 43 -1.16 -12.87 16.41
C LEU A 43 -0.70 -13.75 15.24
N ASN A 44 -1.16 -15.00 15.20
CA ASN A 44 -0.94 -15.88 14.06
C ASN A 44 -1.88 -15.49 12.91
N LEU A 45 -1.38 -14.68 11.98
CA LEU A 45 -2.15 -14.15 10.86
C LEU A 45 -2.75 -15.26 9.98
N LYS A 46 -2.07 -16.40 9.83
CA LYS A 46 -2.58 -17.52 9.02
C LYS A 46 -3.86 -18.11 9.61
N THR A 47 -3.87 -18.37 10.91
CA THR A 47 -5.06 -18.91 11.58
C THR A 47 -6.16 -17.86 11.62
N PHE A 48 -5.81 -16.63 11.98
CA PHE A 48 -6.76 -15.53 12.12
C PHE A 48 -7.49 -15.21 10.81
N ILE A 49 -6.76 -14.99 9.72
CA ILE A 49 -7.35 -14.59 8.44
C ILE A 49 -8.28 -15.67 7.88
N ARG A 50 -7.94 -16.95 8.07
CA ARG A 50 -8.75 -18.08 7.60
C ARG A 50 -10.04 -18.30 8.39
N GLN A 51 -10.14 -17.74 9.59
CA GLN A 51 -11.36 -17.78 10.39
C GLN A 51 -12.35 -16.67 10.01
N LEU A 52 -11.89 -15.66 9.26
CA LEU A 52 -12.72 -14.55 8.83
C LEU A 52 -13.39 -14.86 7.49
N GLU A 53 -14.68 -14.59 7.39
CA GLU A 53 -15.39 -14.57 6.11
C GLU A 53 -15.11 -13.27 5.33
N THR A 54 -14.76 -12.20 6.04
CA THR A 54 -14.39 -10.91 5.46
C THR A 54 -13.03 -10.98 4.76
N PRO A 55 -12.89 -10.49 3.51
CA PRO A 55 -11.59 -10.42 2.85
C PRO A 55 -10.62 -9.53 3.64
N VAL A 56 -9.38 -9.99 3.76
CA VAL A 56 -8.33 -9.30 4.49
C VAL A 56 -7.21 -8.85 3.55
N ILE A 57 -6.84 -7.58 3.64
CA ILE A 57 -5.60 -7.03 3.08
C ILE A 57 -4.58 -6.93 4.20
N VAL A 58 -3.34 -7.34 3.95
CA VAL A 58 -2.28 -7.33 4.97
C VAL A 58 -1.03 -6.62 4.46
N GLY A 59 -0.37 -5.86 5.31
CA GLY A 59 0.89 -5.21 4.95
C GLY A 59 1.55 -4.41 6.08
N ASP A 60 2.68 -3.75 5.82
CA ASP A 60 3.34 -3.66 4.52
C ASP A 60 4.54 -4.61 4.40
N CYS A 61 4.86 -5.01 3.17
CA CYS A 61 6.05 -5.81 2.85
C CYS A 61 6.92 -5.15 1.78
N ALA A 62 8.19 -5.54 1.70
CA ALA A 62 9.12 -5.03 0.69
C ALA A 62 10.07 -6.10 0.12
N SER A 63 9.80 -7.39 0.36
CA SER A 63 10.62 -8.48 -0.14
C SER A 63 9.76 -9.64 -0.64
N TYR A 64 10.33 -10.44 -1.55
CA TYR A 64 9.71 -11.66 -2.09
C TYR A 64 9.22 -12.59 -0.97
N SER A 65 10.07 -12.90 0.01
CA SER A 65 9.76 -13.87 1.07
C SER A 65 8.64 -13.37 1.98
N ALA A 66 8.66 -12.09 2.36
CA ALA A 66 7.62 -11.48 3.16
C ALA A 66 6.29 -11.49 2.41
N ALA A 67 6.28 -11.07 1.14
CA ALA A 67 5.08 -11.08 0.30
C ALA A 67 4.49 -12.50 0.17
N LEU A 68 5.31 -13.49 -0.14
CA LEU A 68 4.86 -14.89 -0.27
C LEU A 68 4.28 -15.43 1.03
N HIS A 69 4.91 -15.14 2.17
CA HIS A 69 4.40 -15.57 3.46
C HIS A 69 3.05 -14.91 3.80
N LEU A 70 2.90 -13.61 3.52
CA LEU A 70 1.62 -12.91 3.70
C LEU A 70 0.53 -13.48 2.80
N MET A 71 0.81 -13.80 1.54
CA MET A 71 -0.16 -14.44 0.64
C MET A 71 -0.64 -15.79 1.20
N ARG A 72 0.29 -16.61 1.69
CA ARG A 72 -0.01 -17.94 2.27
C ARG A 72 -0.88 -17.89 3.53
N THR A 73 -0.99 -16.74 4.20
CA THR A 73 -1.93 -16.56 5.30
C THR A 73 -3.38 -16.71 4.85
N GLY A 74 -3.68 -16.46 3.56
CA GLY A 74 -5.03 -16.40 3.01
C GLY A 74 -5.50 -14.97 2.73
N ALA A 75 -4.59 -13.98 2.80
CA ALA A 75 -4.91 -12.59 2.48
C ALA A 75 -5.41 -12.45 1.03
N ALA A 76 -6.49 -11.68 0.85
CA ALA A 76 -7.03 -11.32 -0.46
C ALA A 76 -6.13 -10.29 -1.19
N GLY A 77 -5.39 -9.49 -0.43
CA GLY A 77 -4.41 -8.55 -0.97
C GLY A 77 -3.24 -8.30 -0.02
N VAL A 78 -2.12 -7.86 -0.60
CA VAL A 78 -0.90 -7.50 0.12
C VAL A 78 -0.52 -6.06 -0.20
N LEU A 79 -0.29 -5.24 0.83
CA LEU A 79 0.29 -3.91 0.67
C LEU A 79 1.81 -4.04 0.51
N VAL A 80 2.36 -3.34 -0.47
CA VAL A 80 3.78 -3.38 -0.83
C VAL A 80 4.36 -1.98 -0.74
N GLY A 81 5.36 -1.82 0.11
CA GLY A 81 6.07 -0.56 0.32
C GLY A 81 6.48 -0.37 1.77
N VAL A 82 7.79 -0.32 2.05
CA VAL A 82 8.30 -0.08 3.41
C VAL A 82 9.22 1.14 3.37
N GLY A 83 8.86 2.17 4.15
CA GLY A 83 9.67 3.39 4.28
C GLY A 83 9.65 4.29 3.03
N THR A 84 8.63 4.14 2.18
CA THR A 84 8.48 4.80 0.88
C THR A 84 7.49 5.97 0.91
N GLY A 85 6.70 6.11 1.97
CA GLY A 85 5.74 7.20 2.14
C GLY A 85 6.38 8.54 2.52
N ARG A 86 5.82 9.65 2.04
CA ARG A 86 6.33 11.02 2.29
C ARG A 86 6.40 11.39 3.77
N SER A 87 5.46 10.91 4.57
CA SER A 87 5.41 11.10 6.03
C SER A 87 6.25 10.06 6.79
N SER A 88 6.74 9.00 6.12
CA SER A 88 7.50 7.93 6.78
C SER A 88 8.93 8.39 7.05
N THR A 89 9.44 8.04 8.23
CA THR A 89 10.84 8.24 8.60
C THR A 89 11.54 6.92 8.90
N VAL A 90 10.91 5.77 8.60
CA VAL A 90 11.46 4.41 8.87
C VAL A 90 12.87 4.25 8.32
N ARG A 91 13.13 4.67 7.08
CA ARG A 91 14.48 4.59 6.48
C ARG A 91 15.52 5.39 7.27
N ARG A 92 15.12 6.55 7.82
CA ARG A 92 16.01 7.44 8.57
C ARG A 92 16.19 6.98 10.03
N VAL A 93 15.14 6.44 10.64
CA VAL A 93 15.11 6.05 12.06
C VAL A 93 15.67 4.65 12.25
N LEU A 94 15.28 3.70 11.39
CA LEU A 94 15.62 2.28 11.52
C LEU A 94 16.60 1.77 10.45
N GLY A 95 16.85 2.54 9.39
CA GLY A 95 17.68 2.06 8.27
C GLY A 95 17.00 1.02 7.38
N ILE A 96 15.70 0.76 7.60
CA ILE A 96 14.94 -0.28 6.90
C ILE A 96 14.09 0.35 5.80
N GLY A 97 14.06 -0.29 4.64
CA GLY A 97 13.17 0.08 3.54
C GLY A 97 13.65 -0.52 2.23
N GLY A 98 12.81 -0.45 1.20
CA GLY A 98 13.11 -0.96 -0.14
C GLY A 98 12.69 0.04 -1.22
N PRO A 99 13.42 0.13 -2.34
CA PRO A 99 12.94 0.87 -3.51
C PRO A 99 11.59 0.31 -3.98
N GLN A 100 10.57 1.18 -4.14
CA GLN A 100 9.19 0.77 -4.40
C GLN A 100 9.04 -0.12 -5.65
N ALA A 101 9.74 0.23 -6.74
CA ALA A 101 9.70 -0.56 -7.98
C ALA A 101 10.24 -1.98 -7.80
N THR A 102 11.37 -2.12 -7.09
CA THR A 102 11.96 -3.43 -6.76
C THR A 102 11.05 -4.24 -5.84
N ALA A 103 10.52 -3.61 -4.79
CA ALA A 103 9.60 -4.27 -3.86
C ALA A 103 8.35 -4.82 -4.57
N LEU A 104 7.78 -4.05 -5.51
CA LEU A 104 6.65 -4.48 -6.33
C LEU A 104 7.01 -5.62 -7.30
N ALA A 105 8.18 -5.55 -7.94
CA ALA A 105 8.65 -6.61 -8.82
C ALA A 105 8.86 -7.93 -8.06
N ASP A 106 9.48 -7.87 -6.89
CA ASP A 106 9.68 -9.03 -6.01
C ASP A 106 8.35 -9.60 -5.50
N ALA A 107 7.43 -8.74 -5.06
CA ALA A 107 6.10 -9.15 -4.64
C ALA A 107 5.29 -9.75 -5.79
N ARG A 108 5.45 -9.24 -7.02
CA ARG A 108 4.85 -9.82 -8.23
C ARG A 108 5.39 -11.22 -8.50
N ALA A 109 6.69 -11.45 -8.38
CA ALA A 109 7.28 -12.78 -8.51
C ALA A 109 6.73 -13.73 -7.44
N ALA A 110 6.62 -13.27 -6.19
CA ALA A 110 6.00 -14.04 -5.09
C ALA A 110 4.53 -14.39 -5.38
N ARG A 111 3.75 -13.44 -5.92
CA ARG A 111 2.36 -13.66 -6.33
C ARG A 111 2.24 -14.73 -7.40
N MET A 112 3.12 -14.74 -8.41
CA MET A 112 3.11 -15.78 -9.44
C MET A 112 3.42 -17.14 -8.83
N ARG A 113 4.43 -17.23 -7.97
CA ARG A 113 4.72 -18.47 -7.24
C ARG A 113 3.52 -18.95 -6.40
N HIS A 114 2.88 -18.04 -5.67
CA HIS A 114 1.70 -18.37 -4.87
C HIS A 114 0.53 -18.86 -5.73
N LEU A 115 0.30 -18.20 -6.87
CA LEU A 115 -0.74 -18.59 -7.84
C LEU A 115 -0.46 -20.00 -8.38
N ASP A 116 0.78 -20.32 -8.73
CA ASP A 116 1.18 -21.64 -9.20
C ASP A 116 1.00 -22.72 -8.10
N GLU A 117 1.28 -22.37 -6.85
CA GLU A 117 1.16 -23.28 -5.70
C GLU A 117 -0.29 -23.56 -5.28
N THR A 118 -1.18 -22.59 -5.41
CA THR A 118 -2.51 -22.61 -4.76
C THR A 118 -3.68 -22.43 -5.71
N GLY A 119 -3.45 -21.93 -6.93
CA GLY A 119 -4.49 -21.47 -7.84
C GLY A 119 -5.17 -20.16 -7.42
N VAL A 120 -4.71 -19.51 -6.33
CA VAL A 120 -5.33 -18.30 -5.79
C VAL A 120 -4.54 -17.04 -6.17
N TYR A 121 -5.24 -16.09 -6.80
CA TYR A 121 -4.68 -14.78 -7.13
C TYR A 121 -4.81 -13.82 -5.94
N THR A 122 -3.67 -13.40 -5.38
CA THR A 122 -3.64 -12.37 -4.33
C THR A 122 -3.30 -11.02 -4.94
N HIS A 123 -4.10 -9.99 -4.66
CA HIS A 123 -3.87 -8.66 -5.19
C HIS A 123 -2.64 -7.98 -4.58
N LEU A 124 -1.90 -7.23 -5.38
CA LEU A 124 -0.82 -6.37 -4.89
C LEU A 124 -1.28 -4.91 -4.90
N ILE A 125 -1.08 -4.21 -3.78
CA ILE A 125 -1.46 -2.82 -3.63
C ILE A 125 -0.18 -2.05 -3.31
N ALA A 126 0.23 -1.15 -4.19
CA ALA A 126 1.39 -0.30 -3.91
C ALA A 126 1.01 0.71 -2.82
N ASP A 127 1.80 0.79 -1.75
CA ASP A 127 1.66 1.81 -0.71
C ASP A 127 2.94 2.64 -0.61
N GLY A 128 2.80 3.96 -0.77
CA GLY A 128 3.91 4.92 -0.73
C GLY A 128 4.59 5.21 -2.08
N SER A 129 5.46 6.24 -2.07
CA SER A 129 6.23 6.75 -3.23
C SER A 129 5.43 7.20 -4.46
N MET A 130 4.10 7.36 -4.35
CA MET A 130 3.26 7.89 -5.43
C MET A 130 2.89 9.34 -5.15
N ALA A 131 3.36 10.26 -6.01
CA ALA A 131 3.01 11.68 -5.96
C ALA A 131 2.17 12.12 -7.16
N THR A 132 2.36 11.45 -8.30
CA THR A 132 1.77 11.83 -9.59
C THR A 132 1.09 10.64 -10.27
N GLY A 133 0.27 10.91 -11.29
CA GLY A 133 -0.32 9.87 -12.14
C GLY A 133 0.72 8.99 -12.84
N GLY A 134 1.89 9.55 -13.17
CA GLY A 134 3.00 8.79 -13.73
C GLY A 134 3.61 7.79 -12.75
N ASP A 135 3.64 8.10 -11.45
CA ASP A 135 4.10 7.15 -10.43
C ASP A 135 3.12 6.00 -10.24
N ILE A 136 1.82 6.29 -10.31
CA ILE A 136 0.76 5.27 -10.31
C ILE A 136 0.93 4.34 -11.51
N ALA A 137 1.12 4.90 -12.72
CA ALA A 137 1.34 4.11 -13.92
C ALA A 137 2.55 3.17 -13.77
N LYS A 138 3.68 3.68 -13.28
CA LYS A 138 4.88 2.85 -13.01
C LYS A 138 4.61 1.76 -11.98
N ALA A 139 3.88 2.06 -10.90
CA ALA A 139 3.54 1.07 -9.87
C ALA A 139 2.70 -0.08 -10.44
N ILE A 140 1.71 0.24 -11.29
CA ILE A 140 0.92 -0.78 -12.00
C ILE A 140 1.83 -1.61 -12.91
N VAL A 141 2.68 -0.99 -13.74
CA VAL A 141 3.62 -1.71 -14.61
C VAL A 141 4.55 -2.64 -13.82
N CYS A 142 5.03 -2.21 -12.65
CA CYS A 142 5.84 -3.05 -11.75
C CYS A 142 5.08 -4.25 -11.15
N GLY A 143 3.75 -4.28 -11.24
CA GLY A 143 2.93 -5.44 -10.88
C GLY A 143 1.79 -5.18 -9.92
N ALA A 144 1.59 -3.94 -9.48
CA ALA A 144 0.46 -3.58 -8.63
C ALA A 144 -0.87 -3.74 -9.38
N ASP A 145 -1.90 -4.16 -8.66
CA ASP A 145 -3.29 -4.23 -9.12
C ASP A 145 -4.08 -2.98 -8.69
N ALA A 146 -3.64 -2.32 -7.61
CA ALA A 146 -4.16 -1.05 -7.13
C ALA A 146 -3.08 -0.24 -6.40
N VAL A 147 -3.42 0.99 -6.00
CA VAL A 147 -2.51 1.89 -5.27
C VAL A 147 -3.21 2.48 -4.05
N MET A 148 -2.46 2.65 -2.96
CA MET A 148 -2.86 3.41 -1.78
C MET A 148 -2.25 4.80 -1.84
N LEU A 149 -3.10 5.84 -1.80
CA LEU A 149 -2.66 7.23 -1.92
C LEU A 149 -2.82 7.96 -0.58
N GLY A 150 -1.71 8.49 -0.07
CA GLY A 150 -1.69 9.29 1.16
C GLY A 150 -1.58 10.79 0.87
N SER A 151 -0.35 11.30 0.78
CA SER A 151 -0.09 12.73 0.60
C SER A 151 -0.75 13.39 -0.62
N PRO A 152 -0.94 12.72 -1.79
CA PRO A 152 -1.68 13.34 -2.89
C PRO A 152 -3.12 13.68 -2.51
N LEU A 153 -3.81 12.78 -1.79
CA LEU A 153 -5.19 13.01 -1.36
C LEU A 153 -5.28 14.00 -0.19
N ALA A 154 -4.26 14.03 0.67
CA ALA A 154 -4.18 15.02 1.74
C ALA A 154 -3.94 16.46 1.24
N ALA A 155 -3.58 16.63 -0.04
CA ALA A 155 -3.51 17.93 -0.70
C ALA A 155 -4.88 18.42 -1.20
N ALA A 156 -5.96 17.65 -0.97
CA ALA A 156 -7.30 18.12 -1.26
C ALA A 156 -7.73 19.22 -0.27
N GLU A 157 -8.40 20.25 -0.77
CA GLU A 157 -8.94 21.33 0.07
C GLU A 157 -9.98 20.84 1.07
N ASP A 158 -10.73 19.80 0.69
CA ASP A 158 -11.72 19.10 1.49
C ASP A 158 -11.13 17.94 2.33
N ALA A 159 -9.80 17.75 2.31
CA ALA A 159 -9.16 16.76 3.16
C ALA A 159 -9.24 17.17 4.65
N PRO A 160 -9.55 16.23 5.56
CA PRO A 160 -9.67 16.52 7.00
C PRO A 160 -8.35 16.99 7.63
N GLY A 161 -7.22 16.72 6.98
CA GLY A 161 -5.89 17.15 7.43
C GLY A 161 -5.60 18.63 7.22
N GLN A 162 -6.42 19.37 6.46
CA GLN A 162 -6.28 20.82 6.23
C GLN A 162 -4.85 21.27 5.89
N GLY A 163 -4.25 20.63 4.88
CA GLY A 163 -2.86 20.92 4.47
C GLY A 163 -1.78 20.19 5.28
N TRP A 164 -2.16 19.21 6.10
CA TRP A 164 -1.25 18.31 6.81
C TRP A 164 -1.51 16.84 6.49
N HIS A 165 -0.44 16.06 6.45
CA HIS A 165 -0.49 14.62 6.29
C HIS A 165 0.43 13.94 7.32
N TRP A 166 -0.01 12.82 7.87
CA TRP A 166 0.79 11.95 8.74
C TRP A 166 0.32 10.51 8.59
N GLY A 167 1.20 9.56 8.90
CA GLY A 167 0.87 8.14 8.90
C GLY A 167 0.65 7.62 10.32
N VAL A 168 0.12 6.40 10.43
CA VAL A 168 -0.04 5.69 11.72
C VAL A 168 1.27 5.47 12.46
N GLN A 169 2.41 5.58 11.77
CA GLN A 169 3.75 5.41 12.31
C GLN A 169 4.22 6.61 13.15
N SER A 170 3.52 7.75 13.05
CA SER A 170 3.84 8.98 13.80
C SER A 170 3.49 8.90 15.28
N VAL A 171 2.65 7.95 15.70
CA VAL A 171 2.12 7.89 17.07
C VAL A 171 2.78 6.80 17.94
N HIS A 172 3.87 6.19 17.47
CA HIS A 172 4.56 5.17 18.26
C HIS A 172 5.17 5.79 19.55
N PRO A 173 4.91 5.24 20.75
CA PRO A 173 5.15 5.94 22.01
C PRO A 173 6.63 6.15 22.36
N THR A 174 7.50 5.24 21.93
CA THR A 174 8.93 5.28 22.28
C THR A 174 9.84 5.58 21.09
N ILE A 175 9.55 5.02 19.92
CA ILE A 175 10.31 5.23 18.68
C ILE A 175 9.36 5.69 17.54
N PRO A 176 9.03 7.00 17.44
CA PRO A 176 8.24 7.54 16.34
C PRO A 176 8.92 7.33 14.98
N GLN A 177 8.18 6.75 14.03
CA GLN A 177 8.69 6.37 12.69
C GLN A 177 7.96 7.10 11.55
N GLY A 178 7.24 8.16 11.89
CA GLY A 178 6.66 9.07 10.91
C GLY A 178 6.60 10.49 11.44
N GLY A 179 6.58 11.46 10.54
CA GLY A 179 6.41 12.87 10.84
C GLY A 179 5.12 13.42 10.25
N ARG A 180 4.61 14.49 10.88
CA ARG A 180 3.60 15.34 10.23
C ARG A 180 4.29 16.16 9.15
N VAL A 181 3.79 16.08 7.93
CA VAL A 181 4.32 16.81 6.77
C VAL A 181 3.30 17.80 6.24
N ALA A 182 3.77 18.98 5.88
CA ALA A 182 2.94 19.96 5.20
C ALA A 182 2.68 19.51 3.74
N VAL A 183 1.45 19.71 3.30
CA VAL A 183 0.98 19.47 1.94
C VAL A 183 0.27 20.72 1.46
N THR A 184 0.76 21.29 0.36
CA THR A 184 0.12 22.44 -0.28
C THR A 184 -1.20 21.98 -0.90
N PRO A 185 -2.33 22.66 -0.61
CA PRO A 185 -3.60 22.39 -1.27
C PRO A 185 -3.50 22.54 -2.79
N ARG A 186 -4.16 21.68 -3.56
CA ARG A 186 -4.09 21.64 -5.03
C ARG A 186 -5.44 21.72 -5.74
N GLY A 187 -6.53 21.64 -4.98
CA GLY A 187 -7.91 21.58 -5.48
C GLY A 187 -8.74 20.62 -4.65
N THR A 188 -9.93 20.29 -5.12
CA THR A 188 -10.83 19.32 -4.47
C THR A 188 -10.33 17.89 -4.64
N MET A 189 -10.81 16.97 -3.79
CA MET A 189 -10.58 15.54 -3.91
C MET A 189 -10.99 15.01 -5.30
N ALA A 190 -12.11 15.50 -5.81
CA ALA A 190 -12.62 15.13 -7.13
C ALA A 190 -11.66 15.55 -8.25
N GLU A 191 -11.11 16.77 -8.20
CA GLU A 191 -10.14 17.24 -9.19
C GLU A 191 -8.81 16.47 -9.11
N ILE A 192 -8.35 16.15 -7.90
CA ILE A 192 -7.15 15.33 -7.71
C ILE A 192 -7.32 13.96 -8.36
N ILE A 193 -8.44 13.28 -8.13
CA ILE A 193 -8.65 11.91 -8.63
C ILE A 193 -9.07 11.89 -10.10
N HIS A 194 -10.05 12.72 -10.48
CA HIS A 194 -10.78 12.63 -11.75
C HIS A 194 -10.59 13.84 -12.67
N GLY A 195 -9.99 14.91 -12.17
CA GLY A 195 -9.78 16.15 -12.93
C GLY A 195 -11.02 17.07 -12.96
N PRO A 196 -10.98 18.12 -13.81
CA PRO A 196 -9.91 18.44 -14.75
C PRO A 196 -8.58 18.79 -14.05
N SER A 197 -7.47 18.63 -14.78
CA SER A 197 -6.17 19.12 -14.29
C SER A 197 -5.98 20.56 -14.73
N HIS A 198 -5.62 21.43 -13.78
CA HIS A 198 -5.18 22.80 -14.05
C HIS A 198 -3.67 23.00 -13.77
N ALA A 199 -2.96 21.90 -13.52
CA ALA A 199 -1.52 21.87 -13.28
C ALA A 199 -0.81 20.92 -14.26
N GLU A 200 0.45 21.24 -14.59
CA GLU A 200 1.28 20.47 -15.51
C GLU A 200 2.18 19.43 -14.81
N ASP A 201 2.16 19.37 -13.48
CA ASP A 201 3.04 18.51 -12.68
C ASP A 201 2.52 17.08 -12.46
N GLY A 202 1.35 16.75 -13.04
CA GLY A 202 0.75 15.41 -12.97
C GLY A 202 0.14 15.04 -11.62
N SER A 203 -0.08 16.02 -10.75
CA SER A 203 -0.66 15.81 -9.41
C SER A 203 -2.18 15.85 -9.33
N LEU A 204 -2.83 16.35 -10.37
CA LEU A 204 -4.28 16.36 -10.54
C LEU A 204 -4.68 15.37 -11.63
N ASN A 205 -5.96 14.99 -11.65
CA ASN A 205 -6.51 14.00 -12.57
C ASN A 205 -5.69 12.71 -12.64
N LEU A 206 -5.37 12.14 -11.47
CA LEU A 206 -4.55 10.93 -11.34
C LEU A 206 -5.10 9.76 -12.16
N ALA A 207 -6.42 9.58 -12.18
CA ALA A 207 -7.07 8.54 -12.96
C ALA A 207 -7.00 8.81 -14.48
N GLY A 208 -7.14 10.07 -14.90
CA GLY A 208 -6.98 10.46 -16.31
C GLY A 208 -5.54 10.27 -16.79
N ALA A 209 -4.56 10.63 -15.98
CA ALA A 209 -3.15 10.39 -16.28
C ALA A 209 -2.85 8.89 -16.44
N LEU A 210 -3.36 8.03 -15.55
CA LEU A 210 -3.22 6.58 -15.69
C LEU A 210 -3.87 6.05 -16.98
N ARG A 211 -5.10 6.46 -17.28
CA ARG A 211 -5.78 6.09 -18.54
C ARG A 211 -5.00 6.54 -19.77
N GLN A 212 -4.45 7.75 -19.74
CA GLN A 212 -3.63 8.27 -20.82
C GLN A 212 -2.35 7.46 -20.98
N SER A 213 -1.65 7.12 -19.89
CA SER A 213 -0.46 6.26 -19.94
C SER A 213 -0.77 4.89 -20.55
N MET A 214 -1.87 4.26 -20.13
CA MET A 214 -2.31 2.98 -20.70
C MET A 214 -2.58 3.10 -22.20
N ALA A 215 -3.36 4.10 -22.62
CA ALA A 215 -3.71 4.31 -24.03
C ALA A 215 -2.46 4.55 -24.89
N MET A 216 -1.53 5.38 -24.44
CA MET A 216 -0.28 5.69 -25.14
C MET A 216 0.65 4.47 -25.27
N CYS A 217 0.58 3.53 -24.31
CA CYS A 217 1.31 2.27 -24.36
C CYS A 217 0.55 1.14 -25.07
N GLY A 218 -0.68 1.38 -25.57
CA GLY A 218 -1.48 0.38 -26.28
C GLY A 218 -2.24 -0.62 -25.41
N TYR A 219 -2.59 -0.25 -24.17
CA TYR A 219 -3.30 -1.09 -23.22
C TYR A 219 -4.68 -0.53 -22.85
N THR A 220 -5.64 -1.42 -22.62
CA THR A 220 -7.04 -1.06 -22.29
C THR A 220 -7.47 -1.46 -20.88
N ASP A 221 -6.69 -2.29 -20.19
CA ASP A 221 -6.97 -2.74 -18.82
C ASP A 221 -5.69 -2.79 -17.98
N LEU A 222 -5.83 -2.70 -16.66
CA LEU A 222 -4.69 -2.64 -15.74
C LEU A 222 -3.85 -3.92 -15.80
N LYS A 223 -4.48 -5.08 -15.99
CA LYS A 223 -3.77 -6.36 -15.92
C LYS A 223 -2.86 -6.57 -17.12
N SER A 224 -3.32 -6.21 -18.32
CA SER A 224 -2.48 -6.20 -19.51
C SER A 224 -1.41 -5.13 -19.42
N PHE A 225 -1.71 -3.95 -18.86
CA PHE A 225 -0.73 -2.86 -18.67
C PHE A 225 0.48 -3.25 -17.79
N GLN A 226 0.34 -4.25 -16.91
CA GLN A 226 1.47 -4.85 -16.18
C GLN A 226 2.55 -5.47 -17.09
N LYS A 227 2.34 -5.56 -18.42
CA LYS A 227 3.31 -6.04 -19.40
C LYS A 227 4.03 -4.92 -20.15
N ALA A 228 3.68 -3.66 -19.92
CA ALA A 228 4.34 -2.54 -20.56
C ALA A 228 5.83 -2.48 -20.21
N GLU A 229 6.63 -1.94 -21.12
CA GLU A 229 8.05 -1.74 -20.90
C GLU A 229 8.29 -0.57 -19.94
N ILE A 230 9.32 -0.69 -19.11
CA ILE A 230 9.73 0.37 -18.18
C ILE A 230 11.17 0.78 -18.48
N LEU A 231 11.39 2.09 -18.54
CA LEU A 231 12.70 2.67 -18.72
C LEU A 231 13.32 2.98 -17.34
N VAL A 232 14.52 2.44 -17.09
CA VAL A 232 15.33 2.80 -15.92
C VAL A 232 16.38 3.81 -16.35
N ASN A 233 16.26 5.04 -15.84
CA ASN A 233 17.18 6.13 -16.15
C ASN A 233 18.22 6.29 -15.03
N SER A 234 19.48 6.50 -15.40
CA SER A 234 20.61 6.66 -14.48
C SER A 234 20.84 8.11 -14.01
N ARG A 235 19.81 8.97 -14.08
CA ARG A 235 19.95 10.39 -13.73
C ARG A 235 19.89 10.61 -12.24
#